data_AF-A0A1L7GKU9-F1
#
_entry.id   AF-A0A1L7GKU9-F1
#
_cell.length_a   1.000
_cell.length_b   1.000
_cell.length_c   1.000
_cell.angle_alpha   90.00
_cell.angle_beta   90.00
_cell.angle_gamma   90.00
#
_symmetry.space_group_name_H-M   'P 1'
#
loop_
_entity.id
_entity.type
_entity.pdbx_description
1 polymer ?
#
loop_
_entity_poly.entity_id
_entity_poly.type
_entity_poly.pdbx_seq_one_letter_code
_entity_poly.pdbx_strand_id
1 'polypeptide(L)'
;MRRRSKEAAAGLSRIEGYLMSQAALQEARAHGEAFAAALTWLGPAEQDEISRRFAHHHLGLRKKMLAETVARAGELEAEYSRRYALLRRRITGLLVAVLGLYSVTLLLR
;
A
#
# COMPACT_ATOMS: atom_id res chain seq x y z
N MET A 1 2.69 -27.83 0.53
CA MET A 1 1.48 -26.99 0.38
C MET A 1 1.76 -25.48 0.59
N ARG A 2 2.40 -25.08 1.70
CA ARG A 2 2.67 -23.67 2.07
C ARG A 2 3.49 -22.85 1.05
N ARG A 3 4.39 -23.49 0.29
CA ARG A 3 5.22 -22.83 -0.75
C ARG A 3 4.41 -22.42 -1.98
N ARG A 4 3.57 -23.33 -2.52
CA ARG A 4 2.70 -23.05 -3.67
C ARG A 4 1.71 -21.90 -3.39
N SER A 5 1.19 -21.82 -2.16
CA SER A 5 0.30 -20.73 -1.75
C SER A 5 1.01 -19.37 -1.73
N LYS A 6 2.27 -19.31 -1.28
CA LYS A 6 3.09 -18.08 -1.32
C LYS A 6 3.41 -17.64 -2.76
N GLU A 7 3.74 -18.59 -3.63
CA GLU A 7 4.00 -18.33 -5.05
C GLU A 7 2.74 -17.83 -5.77
N ALA A 8 1.58 -18.42 -5.50
CA ALA A 8 0.30 -17.96 -6.02
C ALA A 8 -0.06 -16.55 -5.54
N ALA A 9 0.13 -16.26 -4.24
CA ALA A 9 -0.10 -14.93 -3.69
C ALA A 9 0.82 -13.86 -4.33
N ALA A 10 2.11 -14.19 -4.52
CA ALA A 10 3.05 -13.29 -5.20
C ALA A 10 2.69 -13.08 -6.68
N GLY A 11 2.19 -14.11 -7.36
CA GLY A 11 1.68 -14.01 -8.72
C GLY A 11 0.47 -13.09 -8.81
N LEU A 12 -0.51 -13.26 -7.92
CA LEU A 12 -1.71 -12.43 -7.86
C LEU A 12 -1.38 -10.96 -7.60
N SER A 13 -0.50 -10.68 -6.63
CA SER A 13 -0.08 -9.31 -6.31
C SER A 13 0.59 -8.61 -7.50
N ARG A 14 1.37 -9.34 -8.32
CA ARG A 14 1.96 -8.79 -9.55
C ARG A 14 0.90 -8.46 -10.60
N ILE A 15 -0.07 -9.36 -10.80
CA ILE A 15 -1.17 -9.14 -11.75
C ILE A 15 -2.01 -7.94 -11.30
N GLU A 16 -2.37 -7.88 -10.03
CA GLU A 16 -3.11 -6.75 -9.45
C GLU A 16 -2.36 -5.43 -9.65
N GLY A 17 -1.06 -5.39 -9.35
CA GLY A 17 -0.24 -4.20 -9.58
C GLY A 17 -0.18 -3.79 -11.06
N TYR A 18 -0.09 -4.75 -11.97
CA TYR A 18 -0.15 -4.48 -13.41
C TYR A 18 -1.52 -3.92 -13.83
N LEU A 19 -2.62 -4.52 -13.36
CA LEU A 19 -3.98 -4.07 -13.67
C LEU A 19 -4.24 -2.65 -13.13
N MET A 20 -3.82 -2.36 -11.90
CA MET A 20 -3.91 -1.02 -11.33
C MET A 20 -3.12 0.00 -12.15
N SER A 21 -1.92 -0.36 -12.60
CA SER A 21 -1.10 0.51 -13.46
C SER A 21 -1.75 0.78 -14.82
N GLN A 22 -2.32 -0.25 -15.45
CA GLN A 22 -3.06 -0.09 -16.71
C GLN A 22 -4.31 0.75 -16.51
N ALA A 23 -5.07 0.53 -15.44
CA ALA A 23 -6.24 1.35 -15.11
C ALA A 23 -5.86 2.82 -14.92
N ALA A 24 -4.79 3.10 -14.18
CA ALA A 24 -4.31 4.47 -13.97
C ALA A 24 -3.87 5.16 -15.27
N LEU A 25 -3.25 4.43 -16.20
CA LEU A 25 -2.88 4.95 -17.53
C LEU A 25 -4.11 5.30 -18.36
N GLN A 26 -5.10 4.41 -18.40
CA GLN A 26 -6.33 4.65 -19.16
C GLN A 26 -7.13 5.80 -18.56
N GLU A 27 -7.22 5.88 -17.24
CA GLU A 27 -7.91 6.97 -16.55
C GLU A 27 -7.21 8.32 -16.80
N ALA A 28 -5.88 8.37 -16.75
CA ALA A 28 -5.12 9.59 -17.04
C ALA A 28 -5.34 10.08 -18.48
N ARG A 29 -5.42 9.17 -19.45
CA ARG A 29 -5.75 9.49 -20.85
C ARG A 29 -7.16 10.04 -20.99
N ALA A 30 -8.15 9.33 -20.42
CA ALA A 30 -9.55 9.76 -20.47
C ALA A 30 -9.76 11.14 -19.85
N HIS A 31 -9.12 11.43 -18.69
CA HIS A 31 -9.17 12.76 -18.08
C HIS A 31 -8.48 13.82 -18.94
N GLY A 32 -7.36 13.49 -19.58
CA GLY A 32 -6.66 14.39 -20.51
C GLY A 32 -7.50 14.74 -21.73
N GLU A 33 -8.14 13.74 -22.33
CA GLU A 33 -9.05 13.92 -23.48
C GLU A 33 -10.26 14.76 -23.10
N ALA A 34 -10.90 14.46 -21.97
CA ALA A 34 -12.04 15.22 -21.47
C ALA A 34 -11.67 16.68 -21.16
N PHE A 35 -10.49 16.90 -20.55
CA PHE A 35 -9.97 18.24 -20.25
C PHE A 35 -9.68 19.03 -21.53
N ALA A 36 -9.02 18.42 -22.52
CA ALA A 36 -8.70 19.08 -23.78
C ALA A 36 -9.95 19.36 -24.63
N ALA A 37 -10.92 18.43 -24.64
CA ALA A 37 -12.18 18.59 -25.36
C ALA A 37 -13.03 19.76 -24.82
N ALA A 38 -12.89 20.11 -23.54
CA ALA A 38 -13.55 21.27 -22.95
C ALA A 38 -12.98 22.61 -23.49
N LEU A 39 -11.79 22.60 -24.10
CA LEU A 39 -11.15 23.78 -24.67
C LEU A 39 -11.56 23.95 -26.14
N THR A 40 -12.82 24.32 -26.37
CA THR A 40 -13.45 24.39 -27.71
C THR A 40 -12.85 25.44 -28.64
N TRP A 41 -11.98 26.33 -28.14
CA TRP A 41 -11.30 27.37 -28.90
C TRP A 41 -9.97 26.90 -29.51
N LEU A 42 -9.47 25.71 -29.13
CA LEU A 42 -8.27 25.10 -29.70
C LEU A 42 -8.61 24.18 -30.88
N GLY A 43 -7.65 24.06 -31.80
CA GLY A 43 -7.70 23.09 -32.89
C GLY A 43 -7.45 21.65 -32.41
N PRO A 44 -7.84 20.63 -33.20
CA PRO A 44 -7.69 19.22 -32.81
C PRO A 44 -6.26 18.79 -32.47
N ALA A 45 -5.27 19.31 -33.20
CA ALA A 45 -3.85 19.00 -32.95
C ALA A 45 -3.36 19.58 -31.62
N GLU A 46 -3.86 20.76 -31.23
CA GLU A 46 -3.49 21.41 -29.98
C GLU A 46 -4.19 20.74 -28.79
N GLN A 47 -5.45 20.32 -28.96
CA GLN A 47 -6.17 19.52 -27.97
C GLN A 47 -5.49 18.17 -27.71
N ASP A 48 -5.06 17.46 -28.75
CA ASP A 48 -4.32 16.20 -28.62
C ASP A 48 -3.00 16.37 -27.85
N GLU A 49 -2.25 17.44 -28.14
CA GLU A 49 -1.01 17.74 -27.40
C GLU A 49 -1.27 18.08 -25.93
N ILE A 50 -2.28 18.90 -25.63
CA ILE A 50 -2.68 19.22 -24.26
C ILE A 50 -3.13 17.96 -23.52
N SER A 51 -3.95 17.11 -24.15
CA SER A 51 -4.42 15.85 -23.58
C SER A 51 -3.26 14.95 -23.16
N ARG A 52 -2.28 14.73 -24.06
CA ARG A 52 -1.08 13.92 -23.75
C ARG A 52 -0.29 14.49 -22.58
N ARG A 53 -0.08 15.81 -22.58
CA ARG A 53 0.73 16.48 -21.55
C ARG A 53 0.03 16.47 -20.19
N PHE A 54 -1.29 16.68 -20.18
CA PHE A 54 -2.12 16.51 -19.01
C PHE A 54 -2.03 15.08 -18.47
N ALA A 55 -2.24 14.07 -19.31
CA ALA A 55 -2.20 12.67 -18.91
C ALA A 55 -0.84 12.30 -18.29
N HIS A 56 0.27 12.76 -18.87
CA HIS A 56 1.61 12.53 -18.32
C HIS A 56 1.79 13.18 -16.95
N HIS A 57 1.39 14.46 -16.82
CA HIS A 57 1.49 15.18 -15.55
C HIS A 57 0.61 14.56 -14.47
N HIS A 58 -0.64 14.25 -14.79
CA HIS A 58 -1.61 13.66 -13.89
C HIS A 58 -1.15 12.28 -13.38
N LEU A 59 -0.60 11.45 -14.26
CA LEU A 59 -0.01 10.16 -13.89
C LEU A 59 1.21 10.33 -12.96
N GLY A 60 2.05 11.34 -13.23
CA GLY A 60 3.17 11.68 -12.35
C GLY A 60 2.73 12.07 -10.94
N LEU A 61 1.68 12.90 -10.83
CA LEU A 61 1.11 13.30 -9.55
C LEU A 61 0.52 12.10 -8.78
N ARG A 62 -0.26 11.25 -9.45
CA ARG A 62 -0.83 10.04 -8.84
C ARG A 62 0.25 9.08 -8.34
N LYS A 63 1.33 8.90 -9.09
CA LYS A 63 2.49 8.10 -8.66
C LYS A 63 3.12 8.67 -7.38
N LYS A 64 3.28 9.99 -7.30
CA LYS A 64 3.82 10.66 -6.11
C LYS A 64 2.91 10.45 -4.90
N MET A 65 1.61 10.71 -5.04
CA MET A 65 0.62 10.50 -3.96
C MET A 65 0.58 9.05 -3.47
N LEU A 66 0.66 8.09 -4.40
CA LEU A 66 0.74 6.67 -4.06
C LEU A 66 2.02 6.35 -3.28
N ALA A 67 3.17 6.86 -3.71
CA ALA A 67 4.45 6.65 -3.04
C ALA A 67 4.44 7.21 -1.61
N GLU A 68 3.89 8.42 -1.41
CA GLU A 68 3.72 9.03 -0.10
C GLU A 68 2.79 8.20 0.80
N THR A 69 1.68 7.70 0.25
CA THR A 69 0.75 6.83 0.98
C THR A 69 1.40 5.52 1.40
N VAL A 70 2.17 4.90 0.52
CA VAL A 70 2.91 3.66 0.82
C VAL A 70 3.98 3.90 1.89
N ALA A 71 4.73 5.01 1.78
CA ALA A 71 5.70 5.39 2.80
C ALA A 71 5.02 5.56 4.17
N ARG A 72 3.90 6.28 4.21
CA ARG A 72 3.15 6.50 5.45
C ARG A 72 2.56 5.21 6.03
N ALA A 73 2.08 4.31 5.19
CA ALA A 73 1.60 3.00 5.63
C ALA A 73 2.73 2.18 6.27
N GLY A 74 3.93 2.21 5.69
CA GLY A 74 5.12 1.56 6.25
C GLY A 74 5.55 2.15 7.59
N GLU A 75 5.50 3.48 7.74
CA GLU A 75 5.77 4.15 9.03
C GLU A 75 4.78 3.72 10.11
N LEU A 76 3.48 3.68 9.78
CA LEU A 76 2.44 3.22 10.68
C LEU A 76 2.66 1.75 11.06
N GLU A 77 2.95 0.88 10.11
CA GLU A 77 3.22 -0.54 10.36
C GLU A 77 4.41 -0.72 11.32
N ALA A 78 5.49 0.05 11.13
CA ALA A 78 6.66 0.02 12.00
C ALA A 78 6.33 0.50 13.43
N GLU A 79 5.57 1.59 13.55
CA GLU A 79 5.14 2.14 14.83
C GLU A 79 4.25 1.15 15.60
N TYR A 80 3.24 0.59 14.93
CA TYR A 80 2.32 -0.39 15.53
C TYR A 80 3.04 -1.70 15.87
N SER A 81 3.92 -2.18 15.01
CA SER A 81 4.71 -3.39 15.26
C SER A 81 5.59 -3.23 16.50
N ARG A 82 6.20 -2.05 16.69
CA ARG A 82 6.99 -1.75 17.89
C ARG A 82 6.12 -1.73 19.15
N ARG A 83 4.96 -1.07 19.11
CA ARG A 83 4.01 -1.03 20.24
C ARG A 83 3.50 -2.43 20.59
N TYR A 84 3.16 -3.23 19.58
CA TYR A 84 2.71 -4.60 19.76
C TYR A 84 3.82 -5.50 20.34
N ALA A 85 5.05 -5.37 19.85
CA ALA A 85 6.19 -6.13 20.38
C ALA A 85 6.45 -5.83 21.86
N LEU A 86 6.34 -4.56 22.27
CA LEU A 86 6.46 -4.17 23.68
C LEU A 86 5.34 -4.77 24.54
N LEU A 87 4.09 -4.68 24.08
CA LEU A 87 2.95 -5.25 24.80
C LEU A 87 3.07 -6.77 24.91
N ARG A 88 3.43 -7.44 23.81
CA ARG A 88 3.68 -8.88 23.77
C ARG A 88 4.76 -9.29 24.75
N ARG A 89 5.90 -8.58 24.81
CA ARG A 89 6.96 -8.88 25.78
C ARG A 89 6.50 -8.72 27.23
N ARG A 90 5.69 -7.69 27.53
CA ARG A 90 5.12 -7.49 28.88
C ARG A 90 4.19 -8.64 29.27
N ILE A 91 3.26 -9.01 28.39
CA ILE A 91 2.31 -10.10 28.65
C ILE A 91 3.04 -11.43 28.81
N THR A 92 3.96 -11.76 27.91
CA THR A 92 4.76 -12.99 28.03
C THR A 92 5.59 -13.01 29.31
N GLY A 93 6.19 -11.87 29.70
CA GLY A 93 6.93 -11.75 30.96
C GLY A 93 6.06 -11.97 32.20
N LEU A 94 4.86 -11.37 32.23
CA LEU A 94 3.90 -11.58 33.32
C LEU A 94 3.45 -13.04 33.40
N LEU A 95 3.14 -13.68 32.26
CA LEU A 95 2.76 -15.09 32.23
C LEU A 95 3.88 -16.00 32.74
N VAL A 96 5.14 -15.75 32.33
CA VAL A 96 6.30 -16.50 32.83
C VAL A 96 6.49 -16.29 34.34
N ALA A 97 6.32 -15.07 34.84
CA ALA A 97 6.43 -14.78 36.27
C ALA A 97 5.34 -15.51 37.09
N VAL A 98 4.09 -15.50 36.62
CA VAL A 98 2.98 -16.21 37.26
C VAL A 98 3.23 -17.72 37.26
N LEU A 99 3.63 -18.30 36.13
CA LEU A 99 3.96 -19.73 36.04
C LEU A 99 5.13 -20.10 36.95
N GLY A 100 6.16 -19.26 37.01
CA GLY A 100 7.29 -19.45 37.91
C GLY A 100 6.86 -19.46 39.38
N LEU A 101 6.01 -18.50 39.78
CA LEU A 101 5.45 -18.45 41.13
C LEU A 101 4.63 -19.71 41.45
N TYR A 102 3.77 -20.15 40.54
CA TYR A 102 3.01 -21.39 40.70
C TYR A 102 3.92 -22.61 40.89
N SER A 103 4.95 -22.76 40.05
CA SER A 103 5.92 -23.85 40.17
C SER A 103 6.65 -23.85 41.52
N VAL A 104 7.04 -22.67 42.02
CA VAL A 104 7.68 -22.53 43.33
C VAL A 104 6.71 -22.90 44.45
N THR A 105 5.46 -22.43 44.41
CA THR A 105 4.46 -22.79 45.43
C THR A 105 4.12 -24.28 45.43
N LEU A 106 4.20 -24.95 44.28
CA LEU A 106 3.92 -26.37 44.15
C LEU A 106 5.08 -27.24 44.66
N LEU A 107 6.31 -26.76 44.57
CA LEU A 107 7.51 -27.41 45.15
C LEU A 107 7.61 -27.22 46.66
N LEU A 108 7.02 -26.16 47.21
CA LEU A 108 7.06 -25.84 48.64
C LEU A 108 5.94 -26.51 49.44
N ARG A 109 5.00 -27.19 48.76
CA ARG A 109 3.82 -27.85 49.34
C ARG A 109 3.99 -29.36 49.28
#